data_AF-A0A5K0WST8-F1
#
_entry.id   AF-A0A5K0WST8-F1
#
_cell.length_a   1.000
_cell.length_b   1.000
_cell.length_c   1.000
_cell.angle_alpha   90.00
_cell.angle_beta   90.00
_cell.angle_gamma   90.00
#
_symmetry.space_group_name_H-M   'P 1'
#
loop_
_entity.id
_entity.type
_entity.pdbx_description
1 polymer ?
#
loop_
_entity_poly.entity_id
_entity_poly.type
_entity_poly.pdbx_seq_one_letter_code
_entity_poly.pdbx_strand_id
1 'polypeptide(L)'
;KLDAMRGLGEEKVRALLKHIHMASAAGRPVNIGQCIFSMALNLISSTVFSEEVVDVESESAGEFKSMVWGLFEAAAKPNIADYFPMLRLVDPQGLRRRVGTLMKR
;
A
#
# COMPACT_ATOMS: atom_id res chain seq x y z
N LYS A 1 17.64 -10.84 10.21
CA LYS A 1 16.56 -10.53 9.23
C LYS A 1 15.64 -9.41 9.74
N LEU A 2 15.26 -9.39 11.03
CA LEU A 2 14.49 -8.29 11.65
C LEU A 2 15.31 -7.00 11.83
N ASP A 3 16.60 -7.08 12.17
CA ASP A 3 17.43 -5.88 12.40
C ASP A 3 17.70 -5.06 11.12
N ALA A 4 17.85 -5.74 9.99
CA ALA A 4 17.97 -5.09 8.68
C ALA A 4 16.68 -4.32 8.30
N MET A 5 15.50 -4.86 8.65
CA MET A 5 14.23 -4.16 8.43
C MET A 5 14.04 -2.98 9.39
N ARG A 6 14.62 -3.04 10.60
CA ARG A 6 14.59 -1.94 11.56
C ARG A 6 15.40 -0.74 11.06
N GLY A 7 16.62 -0.98 10.57
CA GLY A 7 17.46 0.07 9.97
C GLY A 7 16.83 0.72 8.72
N LEU A 8 16.29 -0.11 7.83
CA LEU A 8 15.58 0.36 6.64
C LEU A 8 14.33 1.19 7.00
N GLY A 9 13.59 0.76 8.02
CA GLY A 9 12.43 1.50 8.53
C GLY A 9 12.80 2.88 9.08
N GLU A 10 13.84 2.95 9.91
CA GLU A 10 14.31 4.22 10.50
C GLU A 10 14.80 5.22 9.44
N GLU A 11 15.52 4.76 8.42
CA GLU A 11 15.98 5.59 7.33
C GLU A 11 14.81 6.20 6.54
N LYS A 12 13.82 5.38 6.17
CA LYS A 12 12.65 5.84 5.40
C LYS A 12 11.76 6.76 6.23
N VAL A 13 11.60 6.53 7.54
CA VAL A 13 10.90 7.45 8.45
C VAL A 13 11.61 8.81 8.52
N ARG A 14 12.95 8.81 8.60
CA ARG A 14 13.74 10.04 8.61
C ARG A 14 13.58 10.84 7.31
N ALA A 15 13.55 10.16 6.16
CA ALA A 15 13.29 10.78 4.86
C ALA A 15 11.88 11.42 4.80
N LEU A 16 10.85 10.74 5.32
CA LEU A 16 9.50 11.27 5.42
C LEU A 16 9.43 12.54 6.28
N LEU A 17 10.05 12.50 7.47
CA LEU A 17 10.11 13.65 8.38
C LEU A 17 10.82 14.85 7.75
N LYS A 18 11.92 14.60 7.01
CA LYS A 18 12.62 15.65 6.26
C LYS A 18 11.73 16.27 5.19
N HIS A 19 10.98 15.47 4.45
CA HIS A 19 10.04 15.95 3.43
C HIS A 19 8.93 16.83 4.03
N ILE A 20 8.32 16.36 5.12
CA ILE A 20 7.28 17.12 5.85
C ILE A 20 7.86 18.45 6.37
N HIS A 21 9.05 18.41 6.96
CA HIS A 21 9.72 19.59 7.49
C HIS A 21 10.02 20.62 6.38
N MET A 22 10.53 20.19 5.22
CA MET A 22 10.78 21.07 4.08
C MET A 22 9.49 21.69 3.53
N ALA A 23 8.40 20.92 3.44
CA ALA A 23 7.12 21.43 2.99
C ALA A 23 6.52 22.43 3.99
N SER A 24 6.63 22.15 5.29
CA SER A 24 6.24 23.08 6.37
C SER A 24 7.04 24.38 6.33
N ALA A 25 8.36 24.31 6.13
CA ALA A 25 9.23 25.49 6.00
C ALA A 25 8.87 26.35 4.78
N ALA A 26 8.36 25.72 3.71
CA ALA A 26 7.85 26.39 2.52
C ALA A 26 6.38 26.86 2.63
N GLY A 27 5.73 26.69 3.80
CA GLY A 27 4.32 27.04 4.00
C GLY A 27 3.33 26.24 3.16
N ARG A 28 3.73 25.08 2.62
CA ARG A 28 2.88 24.24 1.75
C ARG A 28 2.08 23.24 2.59
N PRO A 29 0.78 23.04 2.28
CA PRO A 29 0.00 22.00 2.93
C PRO A 29 0.56 20.61 2.56
N VAL A 30 0.59 19.70 3.53
CA VAL A 30 1.05 18.32 3.35
C VAL A 30 -0.08 17.36 3.69
N ASN A 31 -0.40 16.46 2.75
CA ASN A 31 -1.29 15.35 3.03
C ASN A 31 -0.49 14.20 3.66
N ILE A 32 -0.50 14.13 4.99
CA ILE A 32 0.23 13.12 5.76
C ILE A 32 -0.20 11.69 5.37
N GLY A 33 -1.50 11.46 5.16
CA GLY A 33 -2.03 10.16 4.75
C GLY A 33 -1.45 9.71 3.42
N GLN A 34 -1.37 10.61 2.44
CA GLN A 34 -0.76 10.33 1.14
C GLN A 34 0.74 10.05 1.26
N CYS A 35 1.47 10.82 2.08
CA CYS A 35 2.90 10.61 2.28
C CYS A 35 3.20 9.24 2.93
N ILE A 36 2.45 8.87 3.98
CA ILE A 36 2.58 7.57 4.65
C ILE A 36 2.22 6.43 3.69
N PHE A 37 1.14 6.58 2.91
CA PHE A 37 0.71 5.59 1.95
C PHE A 37 1.75 5.36 0.85
N SER A 38 2.31 6.42 0.26
CA SER A 38 3.40 6.33 -0.71
C SER A 38 4.65 5.66 -0.11
N MET A 39 4.99 5.99 1.13
CA MET A 39 6.12 5.34 1.81
C MET A 39 5.89 3.85 2.05
N ALA A 40 4.69 3.46 2.48
CA ALA A 40 4.32 2.05 2.67
C ALA A 40 4.36 1.29 1.34
N LEU A 41 3.85 1.88 0.25
CA LEU A 41 3.95 1.30 -1.08
C LEU A 41 5.40 1.10 -1.53
N ASN A 42 6.25 2.11 -1.34
CA ASN A 42 7.66 2.00 -1.71
C ASN A 42 8.38 0.90 -0.93
N LEU A 43 8.06 0.73 0.35
CA LEU A 43 8.59 -0.38 1.18
C LEU A 43 8.11 -1.75 0.70
N ILE A 44 6.81 -1.90 0.38
CA ILE A 44 6.27 -3.16 -0.13
C ILE A 44 6.90 -3.47 -1.49
N SER A 45 6.97 -2.49 -2.40
CA SER A 45 7.59 -2.64 -3.71
C SER A 45 9.05 -3.05 -3.62
N SER A 46 9.84 -2.35 -2.80
CA SER A 46 11.27 -2.68 -2.61
C SER A 46 11.46 -4.06 -1.98
N THR A 47 10.48 -4.55 -1.21
CA THR A 47 10.56 -5.88 -0.59
C THR A 47 10.13 -7.00 -1.54
N VAL A 48 9.10 -6.76 -2.35
CA VAL A 48 8.49 -7.78 -3.23
C VAL A 48 9.21 -7.85 -4.58
N PHE A 49 9.55 -6.69 -5.16
CA PHE A 49 10.14 -6.58 -6.49
C PHE A 49 11.62 -6.16 -6.48
N SER A 50 12.20 -5.87 -5.29
CA SER A 50 13.56 -5.33 -5.16
C SER A 50 13.81 -4.05 -5.97
N GLU A 51 12.74 -3.38 -6.42
CA GLU A 51 12.78 -2.09 -7.09
C GLU A 51 12.21 -0.99 -6.18
N GLU A 52 12.96 0.10 -6.06
CA GLU A 52 12.44 1.31 -5.46
C GLU A 52 11.53 2.01 -6.48
N VAL A 53 10.25 2.08 -6.17
CA VAL A 53 9.29 2.94 -6.88
C VAL A 53 9.58 4.39 -6.46
N VAL A 54 10.67 4.94 -6.96
CA VAL A 54 11.11 6.31 -6.65
C VAL A 54 10.19 7.33 -7.33
N ASP A 55 9.54 6.93 -8.42
CA ASP A 55 8.61 7.76 -9.17
C ASP A 55 7.18 7.21 -9.07
N VAL A 56 6.39 7.80 -8.18
CA VAL A 56 4.97 7.45 -7.99
C VAL A 56 4.12 7.87 -9.20
N GLU A 57 4.70 8.60 -10.16
CA GLU A 57 4.05 9.02 -11.42
C GLU A 57 4.38 8.12 -12.61
N SER A 58 5.27 7.13 -12.45
CA SER A 58 5.53 6.16 -13.52
C SER A 58 4.33 5.21 -13.72
N GLU A 59 4.14 4.74 -14.95
CA GLU A 59 3.01 3.87 -15.30
C GLU A 59 3.01 2.57 -14.48
N SER A 60 4.19 1.95 -14.31
CA SER A 60 4.36 0.74 -13.49
C SER A 60 4.10 0.97 -12.01
N ALA A 61 4.50 2.14 -11.48
CA ALA A 61 4.18 2.54 -10.11
C ALA A 61 2.68 2.76 -9.90
N GLY A 62 2.01 3.36 -10.88
CA GLY A 62 0.57 3.56 -10.90
C GLY A 62 -0.21 2.25 -10.89
N GLU A 63 0.21 1.27 -11.69
CA GLU A 63 -0.39 -0.07 -11.73
C GLU A 63 -0.20 -0.81 -10.41
N PHE A 64 1.02 -0.81 -9.86
CA PHE A 64 1.31 -1.44 -8.57
C PHE A 64 0.51 -0.78 -7.43
N LYS A 65 0.47 0.55 -7.40
CA LYS A 65 -0.33 1.31 -6.43
C LYS A 65 -1.82 0.97 -6.52
N SER A 66 -2.37 0.88 -7.74
CA SER A 66 -3.76 0.52 -8.00
C SER A 66 -4.08 -0.91 -7.52
N MET A 67 -3.16 -1.85 -7.76
CA MET A 67 -3.27 -3.23 -7.30
C MET A 67 -3.30 -3.31 -5.77
N VAL A 68 -2.32 -2.70 -5.09
CA VAL A 68 -2.24 -2.70 -3.63
C VAL A 68 -3.44 -1.99 -3.01
N TRP A 69 -3.88 -0.87 -3.57
CA TRP A 69 -5.08 -0.17 -3.12
C TRP A 69 -6.33 -1.05 -3.26
N GLY A 70 -6.49 -1.73 -4.40
CA GLY A 70 -7.59 -2.66 -4.63
C GLY A 70 -7.61 -3.83 -3.65
N LEU A 71 -6.43 -4.32 -3.26
CA LEU A 71 -6.29 -5.37 -2.24
C LEU A 71 -6.70 -4.84 -0.87
N PHE A 72 -6.26 -3.63 -0.52
CA PHE A 72 -6.59 -2.99 0.74
C PHE A 72 -8.10 -2.73 0.88
N GLU A 73 -8.74 -2.24 -0.18
CA GLU A 73 -10.20 -2.08 -0.22
C GLU A 73 -10.93 -3.42 -0.04
N ALA A 74 -10.44 -4.48 -0.68
CA ALA A 74 -11.04 -5.81 -0.55
C ALA A 74 -10.87 -6.38 0.87
N ALA A 75 -9.71 -6.14 1.50
CA ALA A 75 -9.41 -6.61 2.85
C ALA A 75 -10.13 -5.80 3.95
N ALA A 76 -10.34 -4.50 3.75
CA ALA A 76 -11.01 -3.63 4.70
C ALA A 76 -12.54 -3.79 4.69
N LYS A 77 -13.11 -4.34 3.61
CA LYS A 77 -14.55 -4.53 3.47
C LYS A 77 -15.03 -5.72 4.33
N PRO A 78 -15.99 -5.53 5.25
CA PRO A 78 -16.57 -6.64 5.99
C PRO A 78 -17.17 -7.69 5.05
N ASN A 79 -16.81 -8.96 5.24
CA ASN A 79 -17.28 -10.07 4.42
C ASN A 79 -18.34 -10.89 5.15
N ILE A 80 -19.57 -10.89 4.63
CA ILE A 80 -20.71 -11.64 5.16
C ILE A 80 -20.40 -13.15 5.22
N ALA A 81 -19.62 -13.67 4.27
CA ALA A 81 -19.22 -15.07 4.26
C ALA A 81 -18.23 -15.46 5.38
N ASP A 82 -17.66 -14.49 6.09
CA ASP A 82 -16.85 -14.74 7.28
C ASP A 82 -17.74 -15.05 8.49
N TYR A 83 -18.93 -14.46 8.56
CA TYR A 83 -19.93 -14.69 9.61
C TYR A 83 -20.86 -15.86 9.31
N PHE A 84 -21.12 -16.13 8.03
CA PHE A 84 -22.01 -17.20 7.57
C PHE A 84 -21.26 -18.18 6.66
N PRO A 85 -20.68 -19.27 7.22
CA PRO A 85 -19.81 -20.19 6.47
C PRO A 85 -20.45 -20.81 5.22
N MET A 86 -21.78 -20.99 5.24
CA MET A 86 -22.53 -21.53 4.09
C MET A 86 -22.44 -20.64 2.84
N LEU A 87 -22.24 -19.33 3.00
CA LEU A 87 -22.16 -18.36 1.90
C LEU A 87 -20.75 -18.28 1.26
N ARG A 88 -19.75 -18.97 1.81
CA ARG A 88 -18.35 -18.94 1.29
C ARG A 88 -18.21 -19.49 -0.12
N LEU A 89 -19.10 -20.40 -0.53
CA LEU A 89 -19.06 -21.02 -1.85
C LEU A 89 -19.55 -20.08 -2.95
N VAL A 90 -20.53 -19.23 -2.63
CA VAL A 90 -21.18 -18.35 -3.61
C VAL A 90 -20.39 -17.05 -3.81
N ASP A 91 -19.62 -16.65 -2.79
CA ASP A 91 -18.86 -15.40 -2.73
C ASP A 91 -19.80 -14.19 -2.98
N PRO A 92 -20.76 -13.93 -2.06
CA PRO A 92 -21.85 -12.99 -2.29
C PRO A 92 -21.38 -11.55 -2.52
N GLN A 93 -20.22 -11.18 -1.98
CA GLN A 93 -19.62 -9.86 -2.18
C GLN A 93 -18.51 -9.86 -3.24
N GLY A 94 -18.25 -11.00 -3.88
CA GLY A 94 -17.25 -11.14 -4.92
C GLY A 94 -15.82 -10.86 -4.46
N LEU A 95 -15.56 -10.86 -3.15
CA LEU A 95 -14.28 -10.44 -2.58
C LEU A 95 -13.17 -11.42 -2.95
N ARG A 96 -13.45 -12.73 -2.91
CA ARG A 96 -12.48 -13.76 -3.31
C ARG A 96 -12.15 -13.64 -4.80
N ARG A 97 -13.16 -13.46 -5.64
CA ARG A 97 -12.96 -13.25 -7.10
C ARG A 97 -12.16 -11.98 -7.37
N ARG A 98 -12.49 -10.88 -6.68
CA ARG A 98 -11.80 -9.58 -6.84
C ARG A 98 -10.32 -9.65 -6.46
N VAL A 99 -9.98 -10.26 -5.33
CA VAL A 99 -8.57 -10.47 -4.93
C VAL A 99 -7.85 -11.33 -5.96
N GLY A 100 -8.48 -12.41 -6.45
CA GLY A 100 -7.93 -13.26 -7.49
C GLY A 100 -7.69 -12.55 -8.84
N THR A 101 -8.51 -11.56 -9.19
CA THR A 101 -8.29 -10.72 -10.39
C THR A 101 -7.18 -9.71 -10.17
N LEU A 102 -7.10 -9.09 -8.98
CA LEU A 102 -6.05 -8.11 -8.66
C LEU A 102 -4.66 -8.74 -8.67
N MET A 103 -4.51 -9.97 -8.19
CA MET A 103 -3.23 -10.69 -8.21
C MET A 103 -2.81 -11.22 -9.59
N LYS A 104 -3.69 -11.14 -10.60
CA LYS A 104 -3.42 -11.58 -11.97
C LYS A 104 -3.12 -10.41 -12.93
N ARG A 105 -3.31 -9.18 -12.48
CA ARG A 105 -2.85 -7.98 -13.18
C ARG A 105 -1.36 -7.83 -12.97
#